data_AF-A0A4Q3VLB5-F1
#
_entry.id   AF-A0A4Q3VLB5-F1
#
_cell.length_a   1.000
_cell.length_b   1.000
_cell.length_c   1.000
_cell.angle_alpha   90.00
_cell.angle_beta   90.00
_cell.angle_gamma   90.00
#
_symmetry.space_group_name_H-M   'P 1'
#
loop_
_entity.id
_entity.type
_entity.pdbx_description
1 polymer ?
#
loop_
_entity_poly.entity_id
_entity_poly.type
_entity_poly.pdbx_seq_one_letter_code
_entity_poly.pdbx_strand_id
1 'polypeptide(L)'
;PRPEASGSCRIEREDSSARIPLGANVWTQDYLNSPTACEGIWSSAPVGGVNGVRSGPVTVELPSGRGYLFISEAGNFGLDYSGSKYLLLGDRVQHHFAHDPAGFTIAKPNFVTPWRVVIATESLNDLVNQSVIPALVPAPDPKYFPQGVRTEWCRPGRASWSFFTRGYHEGNTVRPDQEEQFTDIAGALGFEYNLVDAGWYGWKNGTKDGWAVMKDLVDRGRQKGVEQWAWIYYPLQLQKPENDWQQMREYLDHLVAAGVKGIEIDFLDSESQERRRFYDAALRLTAERKLMIQFHGANIPTGESATWPNEMTREAIHGLENNLWFGISGQHYTALPFTRLVAGPGCATPGYLGHRQEWLDGSSWTLQLATMVAYNSSLQQTPLSPDVLTEALPAGSPQRDLMRALPVAWDET
;
A
#
# COMPACT_ATOMS: atom_id res chain seq x y z
N PRO A 1 -37.90 5.29 22.84
CA PRO A 1 -36.51 5.57 23.26
C PRO A 1 -35.84 4.30 23.80
N ARG A 2 -34.95 3.67 23.03
CA ARG A 2 -34.06 2.65 23.59
C ARG A 2 -33.11 3.38 24.55
N PRO A 3 -32.87 2.86 25.77
CA PRO A 3 -31.95 3.50 26.70
C PRO A 3 -30.58 3.63 26.05
N GLU A 4 -29.98 4.83 26.15
CA GLU A 4 -28.59 5.05 25.79
C GLU A 4 -27.75 4.11 26.64
N ALA A 5 -27.24 3.03 26.04
CA ALA A 5 -26.36 2.11 26.72
C ALA A 5 -25.07 2.89 27.03
N SER A 6 -24.87 3.36 28.24
CA SER A 6 -23.55 3.83 28.68
C SER A 6 -22.69 2.60 28.94
N GLY A 7 -21.94 2.13 27.95
CA GLY A 7 -21.07 0.97 28.10
C GLY A 7 -20.11 0.78 26.94
N SER A 8 -18.88 0.42 27.27
CA SER A 8 -17.96 -0.19 26.30
C SER A 8 -18.42 -1.62 25.96
N CYS A 9 -18.11 -2.09 24.75
CA CYS A 9 -18.41 -3.45 24.32
C CYS A 9 -17.10 -4.21 24.10
N ARG A 10 -16.96 -5.39 24.69
CA ARG A 10 -15.84 -6.30 24.41
C ARG A 10 -16.24 -7.25 23.29
N ILE A 11 -15.46 -7.28 22.23
CA ILE A 11 -15.59 -8.23 21.11
C ILE A 11 -14.57 -9.34 21.35
N GLU A 12 -15.06 -10.56 21.60
CA GLU A 12 -14.19 -11.73 21.79
C GLU A 12 -13.91 -12.46 20.48
N ARG A 13 -14.90 -12.48 19.57
CA ARG A 13 -14.81 -13.10 18.24
C ARG A 13 -15.90 -12.58 17.32
N GLU A 14 -15.78 -12.93 16.04
CA GLU A 14 -16.82 -12.75 15.03
C GLU A 14 -17.12 -14.09 14.34
N ASP A 15 -18.42 -14.42 14.24
CA ASP A 15 -18.88 -15.69 13.67
C ASP A 15 -19.22 -15.58 12.16
N SER A 16 -19.02 -14.40 11.56
CA SER A 16 -19.23 -14.14 10.14
C SER A 16 -18.43 -15.12 9.28
N SER A 17 -19.14 -15.88 8.45
CA SER A 17 -18.53 -16.89 7.59
C SER A 17 -19.35 -17.12 6.31
N ALA A 18 -18.67 -17.63 5.28
CA ALA A 18 -19.25 -18.08 4.03
C ALA A 18 -18.90 -19.55 3.79
N ARG A 19 -19.86 -20.33 3.29
CA ARG A 19 -19.60 -21.69 2.78
C ARG A 19 -19.43 -21.64 1.27
N ILE A 20 -18.29 -22.11 0.81
CA ILE A 20 -17.93 -22.12 -0.59
C ILE A 20 -18.38 -23.44 -1.22
N PRO A 21 -19.04 -23.42 -2.38
CA PRO A 21 -19.46 -24.64 -3.05
C PRO A 21 -18.29 -25.61 -3.29
N LEU A 22 -18.52 -26.90 -3.03
CA LEU A 22 -17.56 -27.95 -3.40
C LEU A 22 -17.29 -27.92 -4.91
N GLY A 23 -16.06 -28.21 -5.30
CA GLY A 23 -15.59 -28.12 -6.69
C GLY A 23 -15.14 -26.73 -7.14
N ALA A 24 -15.29 -25.70 -6.30
CA ALA A 24 -14.66 -24.41 -6.52
C ALA A 24 -13.15 -24.46 -6.20
N ASN A 25 -12.40 -23.51 -6.75
CA ASN A 25 -11.04 -23.19 -6.31
C ASN A 25 -11.03 -21.88 -5.52
N VAL A 26 -10.13 -21.76 -4.56
CA VAL A 26 -9.86 -20.53 -3.81
C VAL A 26 -8.46 -20.04 -4.10
N TRP A 27 -8.34 -18.75 -4.35
CA TRP A 27 -7.07 -18.02 -4.43
C TRP A 27 -6.85 -17.29 -3.12
N THR A 28 -5.74 -17.61 -2.46
CA THR A 28 -5.37 -17.06 -1.16
C THR A 28 -3.85 -16.89 -1.05
N GLN A 29 -3.43 -16.14 -0.04
CA GLN A 29 -2.05 -16.11 0.44
C GLN A 29 -2.00 -16.64 1.89
N ASP A 30 -0.97 -17.42 2.19
CA ASP A 30 -0.73 -17.94 3.54
C ASP A 30 -0.35 -16.81 4.50
N TYR A 31 -0.96 -16.79 5.68
CA TYR A 31 -0.63 -15.81 6.71
C TYR A 31 0.67 -16.14 7.43
N LEU A 32 0.97 -17.43 7.66
CA LEU A 32 2.14 -17.85 8.45
C LEU A 32 3.41 -17.95 7.60
N ASN A 33 3.27 -18.07 6.28
CA ASN A 33 4.39 -18.19 5.35
C ASN A 33 4.47 -16.95 4.44
N SER A 34 4.62 -15.79 5.08
CA SER A 34 4.70 -14.47 4.46
C SER A 34 5.81 -13.66 5.15
N PRO A 35 6.60 -12.85 4.43
CA PRO A 35 7.63 -11.98 5.02
C PRO A 35 7.05 -11.00 6.06
N THR A 36 5.90 -10.40 5.76
CA THR A 36 5.16 -9.50 6.66
C THR A 36 3.64 -9.76 6.61
N ALA A 37 2.85 -8.95 7.29
CA ALA A 37 1.39 -9.06 7.27
C ALA A 37 0.82 -8.66 5.89
N CYS A 38 0.48 -9.66 5.05
CA CYS A 38 -0.16 -9.55 3.71
C CYS A 38 0.76 -9.59 2.48
N GLU A 39 1.99 -10.09 2.62
CA GLU A 39 2.97 -10.22 1.54
C GLU A 39 3.26 -11.68 1.17
N GLY A 40 2.25 -12.54 1.24
CA GLY A 40 2.39 -13.93 0.85
C GLY A 40 2.22 -14.14 -0.66
N ILE A 41 2.72 -15.27 -1.16
CA ILE A 41 2.51 -15.66 -2.56
C ILE A 41 1.06 -16.12 -2.78
N TRP A 42 0.38 -15.50 -3.75
CA TRP A 42 -0.91 -15.94 -4.23
C TRP A 42 -0.85 -17.32 -4.90
N SER A 43 -1.69 -18.23 -4.39
CA SER A 43 -1.83 -19.58 -4.93
C SER A 43 -3.29 -20.01 -4.95
N SER A 44 -3.60 -20.93 -5.88
CA SER A 44 -4.91 -21.52 -6.03
C SER A 44 -4.93 -22.93 -5.46
N ALA A 45 -6.02 -23.30 -4.79
CA ALA A 45 -6.28 -24.67 -4.38
C ALA A 45 -7.78 -24.99 -4.43
N PRO A 46 -8.16 -26.25 -4.64
CA PRO A 46 -9.55 -26.68 -4.47
C PRO A 46 -10.05 -26.37 -3.05
N VAL A 47 -11.32 -26.01 -2.93
CA VAL A 47 -11.98 -25.86 -1.62
C VAL A 47 -11.78 -27.13 -0.78
N GLY A 48 -11.38 -26.95 0.48
CA GLY A 48 -11.00 -28.04 1.39
C GLY A 48 -9.57 -28.55 1.25
N GLY A 49 -8.87 -28.22 0.16
CA GLY A 49 -7.46 -28.54 -0.07
C GLY A 49 -6.49 -27.65 0.71
N VAL A 50 -6.95 -26.50 1.20
CA VAL A 50 -6.19 -25.58 2.06
C VAL A 50 -6.98 -25.28 3.34
N ASN A 51 -6.31 -25.31 4.48
CA ASN A 51 -6.87 -24.98 5.79
C ASN A 51 -5.94 -24.00 6.53
N GLY A 52 -6.44 -23.35 7.56
CA GLY A 52 -5.67 -22.40 8.38
C GLY A 52 -5.93 -20.93 8.02
N VAL A 53 -5.17 -20.05 8.65
CA VAL A 53 -5.33 -18.59 8.53
C VAL A 53 -4.72 -18.10 7.22
N ARG A 54 -5.45 -17.24 6.51
CA ARG A 54 -5.06 -16.61 5.25
C ARG A 54 -5.11 -15.10 5.40
N SER A 55 -4.17 -14.41 4.75
CA SER A 55 -4.07 -12.94 4.88
C SER A 55 -5.25 -12.19 4.26
N GLY A 56 -5.95 -12.82 3.31
CA GLY A 56 -7.03 -12.20 2.57
C GLY A 56 -6.55 -11.25 1.46
N PRO A 57 -7.46 -10.74 0.61
CA PRO A 57 -8.84 -11.20 0.44
C PRO A 57 -8.92 -12.67 -0.05
N VAL A 58 -10.12 -13.25 -0.17
CA VAL A 58 -10.30 -14.60 -0.72
C VAL A 58 -11.07 -14.50 -2.03
N THR A 59 -10.42 -14.86 -3.15
CA THR A 59 -11.09 -14.95 -4.45
C THR A 59 -11.47 -16.39 -4.72
N VAL A 60 -12.68 -16.63 -5.22
CA VAL A 60 -13.23 -17.95 -5.47
C VAL A 60 -13.58 -18.08 -6.94
N GLU A 61 -13.10 -19.13 -7.57
CA GLU A 61 -13.54 -19.56 -8.90
C GLU A 61 -14.64 -20.61 -8.72
N LEU A 62 -15.87 -20.30 -9.14
CA LEU A 62 -17.01 -21.21 -8.98
C LEU A 62 -16.94 -22.36 -9.99
N PRO A 63 -17.39 -23.58 -9.61
CA PRO A 63 -17.30 -24.74 -10.49
C PRO A 63 -18.15 -24.54 -11.75
N SER A 64 -17.71 -25.19 -12.82
CA SER A 64 -18.39 -25.20 -14.12
C SER A 64 -18.53 -23.82 -14.77
N GLY A 65 -17.59 -22.91 -14.49
CA GLY A 65 -17.56 -21.58 -15.12
C GLY A 65 -18.73 -20.69 -14.70
N ARG A 66 -19.27 -20.87 -13.50
CA ARG A 66 -20.42 -20.09 -12.98
C ARG A 66 -20.06 -18.69 -12.47
N GLY A 67 -18.84 -18.23 -12.74
CA GLY A 67 -18.33 -16.93 -12.31
C GLY A 67 -17.43 -17.00 -11.09
N TYR A 68 -17.27 -15.86 -10.43
CA TYR A 68 -16.30 -15.62 -9.39
C TYR A 68 -16.95 -14.99 -8.16
N LEU A 69 -16.41 -15.31 -6.98
CA LEU A 69 -16.71 -14.57 -5.75
C LEU A 69 -15.45 -13.89 -5.23
N PHE A 70 -15.60 -12.75 -4.59
CA PHE A 70 -14.53 -12.06 -3.89
C PHE A 70 -15.00 -11.70 -2.49
N ILE A 71 -14.36 -12.30 -1.50
CA ILE A 71 -14.67 -12.16 -0.08
C ILE A 71 -13.64 -11.24 0.54
N SER A 72 -14.11 -10.10 1.04
CA SER A 72 -13.28 -9.08 1.66
C SER A 72 -14.05 -8.31 2.75
N GLU A 73 -13.46 -7.24 3.26
CA GLU A 73 -14.12 -6.24 4.08
C GLU A 73 -14.00 -4.84 3.47
N ALA A 74 -14.89 -3.93 3.87
CA ALA A 74 -14.83 -2.52 3.48
C ALA A 74 -15.13 -1.60 4.68
N GLY A 75 -14.51 -0.41 4.70
CA GLY A 75 -14.73 0.60 5.72
C GLY A 75 -14.15 0.26 7.10
N ASN A 76 -13.04 -0.48 7.18
CA ASN A 76 -12.42 -0.83 8.46
C ASN A 76 -11.41 0.24 8.92
N PHE A 77 -11.92 1.46 9.12
CA PHE A 77 -11.17 2.63 9.59
C PHE A 77 -12.14 3.61 10.29
N GLY A 78 -11.67 4.32 11.30
CA GLY A 78 -12.49 5.22 12.13
C GLY A 78 -13.52 4.53 13.04
N LEU A 79 -13.56 3.19 13.03
CA LEU A 79 -14.54 2.38 13.75
C LEU A 79 -14.03 1.85 15.10
N ASP A 80 -12.73 1.98 15.37
CA ASP A 80 -12.11 1.35 16.54
C ASP A 80 -12.31 -0.17 16.54
N TYR A 81 -12.12 -0.82 15.38
CA TYR A 81 -12.35 -2.24 15.15
C TYR A 81 -11.05 -2.94 14.72
N SER A 82 -10.89 -4.22 15.09
CA SER A 82 -9.74 -5.01 14.63
C SER A 82 -9.89 -5.38 13.15
N GLY A 83 -8.78 -5.46 12.42
CA GLY A 83 -8.76 -5.95 11.04
C GLY A 83 -8.89 -7.46 10.95
N SER A 84 -9.18 -7.94 9.74
CA SER A 84 -9.65 -9.30 9.54
C SER A 84 -8.68 -10.14 8.72
N LYS A 85 -8.34 -11.31 9.26
CA LYS A 85 -7.82 -12.45 8.50
C LYS A 85 -8.95 -13.43 8.21
N TYR A 86 -8.66 -14.44 7.40
CA TYR A 86 -9.65 -15.45 6.99
C TYR A 86 -9.19 -16.83 7.42
N LEU A 87 -9.97 -17.50 8.27
CA LEU A 87 -9.73 -18.88 8.68
C LEU A 87 -10.49 -19.82 7.73
N LEU A 88 -9.73 -20.62 6.97
CA LEU A 88 -10.29 -21.65 6.08
C LEU A 88 -10.39 -22.99 6.83
N LEU A 89 -11.59 -23.56 6.85
CA LEU A 89 -11.93 -24.84 7.49
C LEU A 89 -12.83 -25.66 6.57
N GLY A 90 -12.23 -26.56 5.79
CA GLY A 90 -12.95 -27.34 4.78
C GLY A 90 -13.55 -26.42 3.72
N ASP A 91 -14.88 -26.38 3.64
CA ASP A 91 -15.65 -25.52 2.74
C ASP A 91 -15.97 -24.13 3.32
N ARG A 92 -15.57 -23.85 4.55
CA ARG A 92 -15.91 -22.60 5.24
C ARG A 92 -14.75 -21.60 5.22
N VAL A 93 -15.06 -20.36 4.84
CA VAL A 93 -14.21 -19.18 5.04
C VAL A 93 -14.81 -18.37 6.18
N GLN A 94 -14.06 -18.14 7.26
CA GLN A 94 -14.54 -17.44 8.46
C GLN A 94 -13.67 -16.23 8.77
N HIS A 95 -14.27 -15.11 9.18
CA HIS A 95 -13.54 -13.95 9.69
C HIS A 95 -12.76 -14.29 10.96
N HIS A 96 -11.54 -13.78 11.08
CA HIS A 96 -10.63 -14.14 12.16
C HIS A 96 -9.75 -12.96 12.58
N PHE A 97 -9.80 -12.59 13.86
CA PHE A 97 -8.98 -11.53 14.45
C PHE A 97 -7.58 -12.06 14.83
N ALA A 98 -6.75 -12.37 13.83
CA ALA A 98 -5.42 -12.97 14.07
C ALA A 98 -4.49 -12.08 14.93
N HIS A 99 -4.67 -10.75 14.84
CA HIS A 99 -3.85 -9.78 15.57
C HIS A 99 -4.47 -9.30 16.89
N ASP A 100 -5.71 -9.70 17.20
CA ASP A 100 -6.37 -9.51 18.50
C ASP A 100 -7.03 -10.82 18.98
N PRO A 101 -6.27 -11.92 19.15
CA PRO A 101 -6.84 -13.24 19.43
C PRO A 101 -7.54 -13.34 20.80
N ALA A 102 -7.21 -12.42 21.72
CA ALA A 102 -7.86 -12.31 23.03
C ALA A 102 -9.13 -11.44 23.00
N GLY A 103 -9.49 -10.89 21.84
CA GLY A 103 -10.53 -9.89 21.67
C GLY A 103 -10.09 -8.47 22.02
N PHE A 104 -10.94 -7.50 21.70
CA PHE A 104 -10.69 -6.07 21.84
C PHE A 104 -11.93 -5.34 22.40
N THR A 105 -11.76 -4.10 22.83
CA THR A 105 -12.85 -3.32 23.46
C THR A 105 -13.15 -2.08 22.64
N ILE A 106 -14.41 -1.92 22.25
CA ILE A 106 -14.91 -0.71 21.60
C ILE A 106 -15.50 0.20 22.68
N ALA A 107 -14.95 1.40 22.82
CA ALA A 107 -15.33 2.31 23.90
C ALA A 107 -16.71 2.98 23.69
N LYS A 108 -17.19 3.04 22.44
CA LYS A 108 -18.41 3.75 22.07
C LYS A 108 -19.64 2.85 22.16
N PRO A 109 -20.77 3.34 22.73
CA PRO A 109 -22.02 2.64 22.62
C PRO A 109 -22.61 2.77 21.21
N ASN A 110 -23.37 1.76 20.77
CA ASN A 110 -23.93 1.66 19.41
C ASN A 110 -22.86 1.68 18.31
N PHE A 111 -21.79 0.90 18.49
CA PHE A 111 -20.78 0.71 17.44
C PHE A 111 -21.39 0.01 16.21
N VAL A 112 -20.77 0.25 15.06
CA VAL A 112 -21.01 -0.48 13.82
C VAL A 112 -19.77 -1.29 13.48
N THR A 113 -19.96 -2.41 12.79
CA THR A 113 -18.84 -3.19 12.25
C THR A 113 -18.44 -2.66 10.88
N PRO A 114 -17.22 -2.96 10.41
CA PRO A 114 -16.91 -2.87 8.99
C PRO A 114 -17.90 -3.70 8.16
N TRP A 115 -18.04 -3.37 6.88
CA TRP A 115 -18.81 -4.19 5.96
C TRP A 115 -18.10 -5.51 5.72
N ARG A 116 -18.85 -6.62 5.76
CA ARG A 116 -18.40 -7.92 5.23
C ARG A 116 -18.91 -8.03 3.81
N VAL A 117 -18.00 -8.13 2.85
CA VAL A 117 -18.32 -7.98 1.43
C VAL A 117 -18.13 -9.32 0.73
N VAL A 118 -19.15 -9.72 -0.02
CA VAL A 118 -19.05 -10.79 -1.02
C VAL A 118 -19.48 -10.19 -2.35
N ILE A 119 -18.51 -9.96 -3.24
CA ILE A 119 -18.77 -9.53 -4.61
C ILE A 119 -18.94 -10.80 -5.44
N ALA A 120 -20.00 -10.86 -6.26
CA ALA A 120 -20.24 -11.97 -7.17
C ALA A 120 -20.28 -11.43 -8.60
N THR A 121 -19.50 -12.05 -9.49
CA THR A 121 -19.40 -11.62 -10.89
C THR A 121 -19.42 -12.80 -11.83
N GLU A 122 -19.85 -12.58 -13.07
CA GLU A 122 -19.86 -13.62 -14.11
C GLU A 122 -18.45 -13.82 -14.72
N SER A 123 -17.62 -12.78 -14.71
CA SER A 123 -16.28 -12.80 -15.28
C SER A 123 -15.23 -12.13 -14.38
N LEU A 124 -13.95 -12.42 -14.65
CA LEU A 124 -12.82 -11.69 -14.06
C LEU A 124 -12.78 -10.23 -14.51
N ASN A 125 -13.25 -9.92 -15.72
CA ASN A 125 -13.34 -8.54 -16.21
C ASN A 125 -14.30 -7.72 -15.36
N ASP A 126 -15.47 -8.27 -15.03
CA ASP A 126 -16.43 -7.60 -14.14
C ASP A 126 -15.88 -7.49 -12.72
N LEU A 127 -15.08 -8.47 -12.27
CA LEU A 127 -14.46 -8.46 -10.96
C LEU A 127 -13.46 -7.32 -10.79
N VAL A 128 -12.65 -7.02 -11.81
CA VAL A 128 -11.65 -5.93 -11.72
C VAL A 128 -12.27 -4.55 -11.94
N ASN A 129 -13.40 -4.47 -12.64
CA ASN A 129 -14.10 -3.22 -12.96
C ASN A 129 -15.23 -2.85 -11.97
N GLN A 130 -15.38 -3.60 -10.88
CA GLN A 130 -16.35 -3.30 -9.83
C GLN A 130 -15.93 -2.09 -8.97
N SER A 131 -16.91 -1.39 -8.39
CA SER A 131 -16.69 -0.25 -7.49
C SER A 131 -17.35 -0.41 -6.11
N VAL A 132 -17.68 -1.64 -5.72
CA VAL A 132 -18.38 -1.98 -4.47
C VAL A 132 -17.63 -1.49 -3.24
N ILE A 133 -16.33 -1.77 -3.10
CA ILE A 133 -15.55 -1.35 -1.92
C ILE A 133 -15.55 0.18 -1.74
N PRO A 134 -15.14 1.00 -2.73
CA PRO A 134 -15.18 2.45 -2.57
C PRO A 134 -16.61 3.02 -2.46
N ALA A 135 -17.64 2.32 -2.94
CA ALA A 135 -19.03 2.75 -2.77
C ALA A 135 -19.60 2.52 -1.35
N LEU A 136 -18.96 1.68 -0.53
CA LEU A 136 -19.41 1.33 0.82
C LEU A 136 -18.81 2.23 1.92
N VAL A 137 -17.88 3.12 1.57
CA VAL A 137 -17.17 3.97 2.53
C VAL A 137 -17.63 5.43 2.48
N PRO A 138 -17.39 6.23 3.54
CA PRO A 138 -17.71 7.65 3.53
C PRO A 138 -17.00 8.41 2.40
N ALA A 139 -17.65 9.42 1.85
CA ALA A 139 -16.99 10.36 0.93
C ALA A 139 -15.88 11.15 1.66
N PRO A 140 -14.89 11.69 0.93
CA PRO A 140 -13.85 12.53 1.53
C PRO A 140 -14.43 13.72 2.29
N ASP A 141 -13.88 14.00 3.48
CA ASP A 141 -14.28 15.17 4.27
C ASP A 141 -13.85 16.46 3.55
N PRO A 142 -14.80 17.34 3.15
CA PRO A 142 -14.49 18.59 2.44
C PRO A 142 -13.59 19.56 3.24
N LYS A 143 -13.50 19.39 4.57
CA LYS A 143 -12.55 20.14 5.41
C LYS A 143 -11.11 19.93 4.97
N TYR A 144 -10.76 18.70 4.61
CA TYR A 144 -9.41 18.32 4.19
C TYR A 144 -9.30 18.24 2.66
N PHE A 145 -10.38 17.79 2.02
CA PHE A 145 -10.45 17.49 0.59
C PHE A 145 -11.62 18.24 -0.07
N PRO A 146 -11.54 19.57 -0.24
CA PRO A 146 -12.64 20.39 -0.76
C PRO A 146 -13.09 20.02 -2.18
N GLN A 147 -12.25 19.31 -2.95
CA GLN A 147 -12.58 18.78 -4.28
C GLN A 147 -12.51 17.23 -4.33
N GLY A 148 -12.68 16.58 -3.17
CA GLY A 148 -12.53 15.13 -3.05
C GLY A 148 -11.18 14.65 -3.55
N VAL A 149 -11.18 13.62 -4.40
CA VAL A 149 -9.97 13.06 -5.03
C VAL A 149 -9.23 14.02 -5.97
N ARG A 150 -9.86 15.14 -6.37
CA ARG A 150 -9.24 16.19 -7.21
C ARG A 150 -8.67 17.36 -6.39
N THR A 151 -8.55 17.20 -5.08
CA THR A 151 -7.99 18.24 -4.21
C THR A 151 -6.54 18.55 -4.59
N GLU A 152 -6.24 19.82 -4.88
CA GLU A 152 -5.01 20.26 -5.56
C GLU A 152 -3.68 19.78 -4.94
N TRP A 153 -3.64 19.59 -3.62
CA TRP A 153 -2.43 19.16 -2.92
C TRP A 153 -2.23 17.64 -2.92
N CYS A 154 -3.30 16.86 -3.19
CA CYS A 154 -3.24 15.41 -3.41
C CYS A 154 -2.94 15.17 -4.88
N ARG A 155 -1.66 14.98 -5.22
CA ARG A 155 -1.20 14.87 -6.61
C ARG A 155 -0.68 13.45 -6.87
N PRO A 156 -1.37 12.65 -7.69
CA PRO A 156 -0.81 11.42 -8.21
C PRO A 156 0.48 11.70 -8.97
N GLY A 157 1.42 10.76 -8.94
CA GLY A 157 2.64 10.87 -9.75
C GLY A 157 3.54 9.65 -9.69
N ARG A 158 4.62 9.71 -10.46
CA ARG A 158 5.67 8.71 -10.53
C ARG A 158 6.80 9.12 -9.60
N ALA A 159 7.37 8.14 -8.91
CA ALA A 159 8.50 8.34 -8.02
C ALA A 159 9.69 7.51 -8.49
N SER A 160 10.87 8.13 -8.59
CA SER A 160 12.11 7.36 -8.63
C SER A 160 12.35 6.72 -7.26
N TRP A 161 12.83 5.48 -7.28
CA TRP A 161 13.07 4.71 -6.07
C TRP A 161 14.45 4.05 -6.07
N SER A 162 15.21 4.27 -5.01
CA SER A 162 16.63 3.90 -4.92
C SER A 162 16.92 2.61 -4.16
N PHE A 163 16.00 2.17 -3.29
CA PHE A 163 16.22 1.06 -2.38
C PHE A 163 16.57 -0.24 -3.11
N PHE A 164 15.72 -0.63 -4.07
CA PHE A 164 15.85 -1.90 -4.79
C PHE A 164 17.19 -2.03 -5.52
N THR A 165 17.55 -1.03 -6.34
CA THR A 165 18.72 -1.14 -7.22
C THR A 165 20.05 -0.98 -6.49
N ARG A 166 20.01 -0.39 -5.30
CA ARG A 166 21.17 -0.36 -4.41
C ARG A 166 21.47 -1.74 -3.83
N GLY A 167 20.46 -2.59 -3.68
CA GLY A 167 20.57 -3.88 -3.00
C GLY A 167 20.73 -3.72 -1.49
N TYR A 168 20.64 -4.86 -0.80
CA TYR A 168 20.79 -4.92 0.66
C TYR A 168 22.27 -4.87 1.05
N HIS A 169 22.80 -3.66 1.25
CA HIS A 169 24.18 -3.44 1.71
C HIS A 169 24.22 -2.94 3.17
N GLU A 170 25.32 -3.24 3.85
CA GLU A 170 25.52 -3.01 5.29
C GLU A 170 25.14 -1.57 5.70
N GLY A 171 24.10 -1.46 6.52
CA GLY A 171 23.62 -0.21 7.13
C GLY A 171 22.28 0.32 6.61
N ASN A 172 21.73 -0.25 5.54
CA ASN A 172 20.41 0.07 4.96
C ASN A 172 20.04 1.57 4.94
N THR A 173 21.04 2.44 4.72
CA THR A 173 20.89 3.89 4.85
C THR A 173 21.19 4.55 3.53
N VAL A 174 20.18 5.12 2.87
CA VAL A 174 20.38 5.93 1.65
C VAL A 174 21.41 7.03 1.92
N ARG A 175 22.10 7.50 0.88
CA ARG A 175 23.10 8.58 1.02
C ARG A 175 22.64 9.83 0.29
N PRO A 176 22.93 11.04 0.80
CA PRO A 176 22.49 12.29 0.17
C PRO A 176 22.94 12.43 -1.29
N ASP A 177 24.20 12.11 -1.58
CA ASP A 177 24.78 12.18 -2.93
C ASP A 177 24.07 11.25 -3.92
N GLN A 178 23.69 10.06 -3.45
CA GLN A 178 22.91 9.12 -4.23
C GLN A 178 21.50 9.67 -4.49
N GLU A 179 20.81 10.18 -3.48
CA GLU A 179 19.46 10.73 -3.64
C GLU A 179 19.41 11.98 -4.54
N GLU A 180 20.50 12.76 -4.60
CA GLU A 180 20.66 13.82 -5.60
C GLU A 180 20.68 13.26 -7.03
N GLN A 181 21.34 12.12 -7.27
CA GLN A 181 21.35 11.44 -8.59
C GLN A 181 19.96 10.93 -8.96
N PHE A 182 19.23 10.33 -8.01
CA PHE A 182 17.86 9.85 -8.25
C PHE A 182 16.90 11.01 -8.52
N THR A 183 17.07 12.14 -7.83
CA THR A 183 16.36 13.39 -8.14
C THR A 183 16.67 13.90 -9.54
N ASP A 184 17.93 13.80 -9.99
CA ASP A 184 18.33 14.18 -11.35
C ASP A 184 17.70 13.25 -12.40
N ILE A 185 17.64 11.94 -12.12
CA ILE A 185 17.00 10.95 -12.98
C ILE A 185 15.50 11.22 -13.08
N ALA A 186 14.83 11.45 -11.96
CA ALA A 186 13.41 11.80 -11.93
C ALA A 186 13.14 13.03 -12.81
N GLY A 187 13.93 14.11 -12.66
CA GLY A 187 13.80 15.31 -13.49
C GLY A 187 14.03 15.03 -14.98
N ALA A 188 15.00 14.18 -15.32
CA ALA A 188 15.29 13.78 -16.71
C ALA A 188 14.20 12.88 -17.33
N LEU A 189 13.42 12.19 -16.52
CA LEU A 189 12.24 11.40 -16.92
C LEU A 189 10.93 12.17 -16.75
N GLY A 190 10.97 13.39 -16.20
CA GLY A 190 9.76 14.16 -15.91
C GLY A 190 8.88 13.50 -14.84
N PHE A 191 9.47 12.69 -13.96
CA PHE A 191 8.77 12.13 -12.81
C PHE A 191 8.52 13.21 -11.78
N GLU A 192 7.37 13.13 -11.13
CA GLU A 192 6.90 14.12 -10.18
C GLU A 192 7.67 14.03 -8.86
N TYR A 193 8.14 12.84 -8.51
CA TYR A 193 8.67 12.55 -7.18
C TYR A 193 10.00 11.80 -7.19
N ASN A 194 10.73 11.92 -6.08
CA ASN A 194 11.76 10.99 -5.65
C ASN A 194 11.44 10.53 -4.22
N LEU A 195 11.48 9.22 -3.96
CA LEU A 195 11.38 8.69 -2.60
C LEU A 195 12.78 8.58 -2.00
N VAL A 196 13.01 9.34 -0.94
CA VAL A 196 14.17 9.19 -0.06
C VAL A 196 13.87 8.07 0.94
N ASP A 197 14.45 6.91 0.69
CA ASP A 197 14.20 5.67 1.45
C ASP A 197 14.93 5.64 2.82
N ALA A 198 14.94 4.48 3.48
CA ALA A 198 15.41 4.26 4.83
C ALA A 198 16.81 4.83 5.13
N GLY A 199 16.93 5.39 6.34
CA GLY A 199 18.18 5.84 6.95
C GLY A 199 18.51 7.32 6.79
N TRP A 200 17.71 8.11 6.07
CA TRP A 200 17.96 9.55 5.91
C TRP A 200 17.96 10.36 7.22
N TYR A 201 17.31 9.86 8.26
CA TYR A 201 17.32 10.42 9.62
C TYR A 201 18.72 10.62 10.20
N GLY A 202 19.64 9.73 9.83
CA GLY A 202 21.03 9.74 10.29
C GLY A 202 21.92 10.67 9.47
N TRP A 203 21.40 11.33 8.44
CA TRP A 203 22.21 12.13 7.53
C TRP A 203 22.97 13.26 8.23
N LYS A 204 24.22 13.45 7.78
CA LYS A 204 25.11 14.53 8.14
C LYS A 204 25.90 14.96 6.91
N ASN A 205 25.99 16.26 6.69
CA ASN A 205 26.87 16.84 5.66
C ASN A 205 27.58 18.07 6.23
N GLY A 206 28.83 17.90 6.64
CA GLY A 206 29.56 18.91 7.40
C GLY A 206 28.84 19.23 8.71
N THR A 207 28.38 20.48 8.85
CA THR A 207 27.64 20.96 10.03
C THR A 207 26.12 20.78 9.93
N LYS A 208 25.60 20.37 8.76
CA LYS A 208 24.16 20.16 8.55
C LYS A 208 23.71 18.83 9.16
N ASP A 209 22.56 18.87 9.84
CA ASP A 209 21.85 17.67 10.28
C ASP A 209 20.94 17.11 9.17
N GLY A 210 20.30 15.97 9.43
CA GLY A 210 19.49 15.29 8.43
C GLY A 210 18.34 16.12 7.90
N TRP A 211 17.74 16.99 8.72
CA TRP A 211 16.68 17.90 8.29
C TRP A 211 17.21 18.96 7.34
N ALA A 212 18.35 19.57 7.64
CA ALA A 212 18.97 20.55 6.76
C ALA A 212 19.43 19.92 5.44
N VAL A 213 19.95 18.69 5.46
CA VAL A 213 20.33 17.95 4.25
C VAL A 213 19.10 17.58 3.42
N MET A 214 18.03 17.08 4.04
CA MET A 214 16.75 16.82 3.37
C MET A 214 16.21 18.10 2.72
N LYS A 215 16.29 19.24 3.41
CA LYS A 215 15.86 20.53 2.85
C LYS A 215 16.68 20.94 1.62
N ASP A 216 18.01 20.75 1.63
CA ASP A 216 18.84 21.01 0.46
C ASP A 216 18.39 20.16 -0.74
N LEU A 217 18.08 18.88 -0.51
CA LEU A 217 17.60 17.97 -1.55
C LEU A 217 16.22 18.37 -2.09
N VAL A 218 15.32 18.82 -1.20
CA VAL A 218 14.02 19.40 -1.59
C VAL A 218 14.21 20.65 -2.46
N ASP A 219 15.08 21.57 -2.05
CA ASP A 219 15.35 22.80 -2.79
C ASP A 219 15.96 22.51 -4.17
N ARG A 220 16.85 21.50 -4.27
CA ARG A 220 17.40 21.00 -5.53
C ARG A 220 16.31 20.38 -6.41
N GLY A 221 15.47 19.52 -5.84
CA GLY A 221 14.38 18.85 -6.55
C GLY A 221 13.43 19.84 -7.19
N ARG A 222 13.05 20.91 -6.48
CA ARG A 222 12.18 21.97 -7.01
C ARG A 222 12.75 22.66 -8.25
N GLN A 223 14.07 22.85 -8.34
CA GLN A 223 14.71 23.40 -9.54
C GLN A 223 14.57 22.49 -10.76
N LYS A 224 14.24 21.21 -10.54
CA LYS A 224 14.08 20.16 -11.56
C LYS A 224 12.63 19.72 -11.74
N GLY A 225 11.69 20.33 -11.01
CA GLY A 225 10.28 19.93 -11.01
C GLY A 225 10.01 18.60 -10.29
N VAL A 226 10.90 18.18 -9.39
CA VAL A 226 10.79 16.94 -8.61
C VAL A 226 10.56 17.27 -7.14
N GLU A 227 9.50 16.74 -6.56
CA GLU A 227 9.20 16.89 -5.14
C GLU A 227 9.67 15.65 -4.36
N GLN A 228 10.02 15.83 -3.09
CA GLN A 228 10.59 14.72 -2.29
C GLN A 228 9.52 14.05 -1.43
N TRP A 229 9.59 12.72 -1.38
CA TRP A 229 8.93 11.88 -0.39
C TRP A 229 9.96 11.34 0.60
N ALA A 230 9.52 11.03 1.82
CA ALA A 230 10.39 10.50 2.86
C ALA A 230 9.84 9.21 3.47
N TRP A 231 10.63 8.14 3.44
CA TRP A 231 10.34 6.88 4.14
C TRP A 231 10.51 7.02 5.64
N ILE A 232 9.64 6.40 6.45
CA ILE A 232 9.59 6.44 7.91
C ILE A 232 9.39 5.04 8.51
N TYR A 233 10.28 4.68 9.44
CA TYR A 233 10.18 3.45 10.22
C TYR A 233 9.11 3.57 11.31
N TYR A 234 8.05 2.74 11.27
CA TYR A 234 7.31 2.41 12.47
C TYR A 234 8.16 1.45 13.33
N PRO A 235 8.26 1.62 14.67
CA PRO A 235 7.46 2.47 15.56
C PRO A 235 8.03 3.86 15.88
N LEU A 236 9.12 4.31 15.24
CA LEU A 236 9.79 5.56 15.64
C LEU A 236 8.79 6.71 15.70
N GLN A 237 8.95 7.60 16.69
CA GLN A 237 8.31 8.91 16.92
C GLN A 237 6.80 9.10 16.58
N LEU A 238 6.10 8.07 16.14
CA LEU A 238 4.79 8.16 15.53
C LEU A 238 3.77 7.33 16.33
N GLN A 239 4.20 6.29 17.05
CA GLN A 239 3.29 5.31 17.65
C GLN A 239 2.58 5.76 18.94
N LYS A 240 3.00 6.87 19.55
CA LYS A 240 2.57 7.27 20.89
C LYS A 240 1.24 8.05 20.83
N PRO A 241 0.10 7.48 21.29
CA PRO A 241 -1.21 8.13 21.16
C PRO A 241 -1.43 9.26 22.17
N GLU A 242 -0.53 9.44 23.14
CA GLU A 242 -0.64 10.46 24.18
C GLU A 242 -0.78 11.87 23.59
N ASN A 243 -1.60 12.70 24.26
CA ASN A 243 -1.87 14.08 23.86
C ASN A 243 -2.31 14.22 22.40
N ASP A 244 -3.13 13.27 21.92
CA ASP A 244 -3.59 13.16 20.53
C ASP A 244 -2.42 13.00 19.55
N TRP A 245 -1.55 12.02 19.80
CA TRP A 245 -0.41 11.75 18.91
C TRP A 245 0.57 12.93 18.78
N GLN A 246 0.88 13.60 19.90
CA GLN A 246 1.75 14.78 19.90
C GLN A 246 3.08 14.55 19.18
N GLN A 247 3.71 13.40 19.40
CA GLN A 247 4.99 13.07 18.80
C GLN A 247 4.89 12.95 17.27
N MET A 248 3.81 12.33 16.76
CA MET A 248 3.53 12.25 15.33
C MET A 248 3.34 13.65 14.74
N ARG A 249 2.55 14.51 15.39
CA ARG A 249 2.31 15.88 14.93
C ARG A 249 3.59 16.68 14.79
N GLU A 250 4.43 16.69 15.83
CA GLU A 250 5.71 17.41 15.84
C GLU A 250 6.64 16.90 14.73
N TYR A 251 6.68 15.59 14.53
CA TYR A 251 7.49 14.99 13.48
C TYR A 251 7.01 15.36 12.06
N LEU A 252 5.71 15.30 11.83
CA LEU A 252 5.11 15.73 10.56
C LEU A 252 5.35 17.23 10.32
N ASP A 253 5.35 18.06 11.36
CA ASP A 253 5.67 19.49 11.25
C ASP A 253 7.13 19.71 10.78
N HIS A 254 8.08 18.90 11.27
CA HIS A 254 9.46 18.94 10.78
C HIS A 254 9.59 18.54 9.30
N LEU A 255 8.84 17.53 8.84
CA LEU A 255 8.78 17.12 7.44
C LEU A 255 8.22 18.22 6.53
N VAL A 256 7.11 18.85 6.95
CA VAL A 256 6.54 20.01 6.24
C VAL A 256 7.54 21.17 6.19
N ALA A 257 8.25 21.44 7.29
CA ALA A 257 9.26 22.50 7.35
C ALA A 257 10.47 22.22 6.44
N ALA A 258 10.87 20.94 6.29
CA ALA A 258 11.87 20.52 5.31
C ALA A 258 11.36 20.63 3.87
N GLY A 259 10.03 20.62 3.67
CA GLY A 259 9.36 20.83 2.39
C GLY A 259 8.99 19.54 1.64
N VAL A 260 9.01 18.40 2.35
CA VAL A 260 8.55 17.09 1.88
C VAL A 260 7.07 17.13 1.48
N LYS A 261 6.67 16.38 0.45
CA LYS A 261 5.28 16.35 -0.08
C LYS A 261 4.50 15.09 0.26
N GLY A 262 5.19 14.00 0.55
CA GLY A 262 4.55 12.80 1.03
C GLY A 262 5.50 11.93 1.84
N ILE A 263 4.91 10.95 2.52
CA ILE A 263 5.63 10.05 3.40
C ILE A 263 5.26 8.61 3.09
N GLU A 264 6.22 7.72 3.31
CA GLU A 264 5.99 6.29 3.33
C GLU A 264 6.20 5.81 4.75
N ILE A 265 5.18 5.22 5.39
CA ILE A 265 5.33 4.63 6.72
C ILE A 265 5.37 3.13 6.58
N ASP A 266 6.41 2.51 7.12
CA ASP A 266 6.73 1.11 6.92
C ASP A 266 6.81 0.34 8.24
N PHE A 267 6.80 -1.00 8.18
CA PHE A 267 6.85 -1.93 9.31
C PHE A 267 5.65 -1.83 10.25
N LEU A 268 4.45 -1.69 9.66
CA LEU A 268 3.23 -1.67 10.46
C LEU A 268 2.83 -3.06 10.97
N ASP A 269 3.03 -4.11 10.17
CA ASP A 269 2.98 -5.54 10.46
C ASP A 269 1.83 -6.01 11.34
N SER A 270 0.70 -5.30 11.30
CA SER A 270 -0.42 -5.56 12.19
C SER A 270 -1.72 -4.98 11.65
N GLU A 271 -2.80 -5.58 12.12
CA GLU A 271 -4.18 -5.17 11.90
C GLU A 271 -4.94 -5.08 13.22
N SER A 272 -4.23 -5.08 14.35
CA SER A 272 -4.88 -4.95 15.64
C SER A 272 -5.69 -3.66 15.72
N GLN A 273 -6.66 -3.61 16.63
CA GLN A 273 -7.42 -2.40 16.91
C GLN A 273 -6.50 -1.20 17.20
N GLU A 274 -5.41 -1.43 17.94
CA GLU A 274 -4.37 -0.42 18.19
C GLU A 274 -3.75 0.09 16.89
N ARG A 275 -3.38 -0.83 16.00
CA ARG A 275 -2.78 -0.47 14.71
C ARG A 275 -3.75 0.30 13.83
N ARG A 276 -5.03 -0.06 13.84
CA ARG A 276 -6.09 0.66 13.12
C ARG A 276 -6.23 2.10 13.59
N ARG A 277 -6.13 2.34 14.91
CA ARG A 277 -6.09 3.72 15.46
C ARG A 277 -4.88 4.51 14.96
N PHE A 278 -3.73 3.87 14.77
CA PHE A 278 -2.55 4.51 14.18
C PHE A 278 -2.81 4.93 12.73
N TYR A 279 -3.34 4.04 11.88
CA TYR A 279 -3.69 4.37 10.50
C TYR A 279 -4.67 5.56 10.45
N ASP A 280 -5.72 5.53 11.26
CA ASP A 280 -6.70 6.61 11.36
C ASP A 280 -6.04 7.95 11.72
N ALA A 281 -5.12 7.94 12.70
CA ALA A 281 -4.40 9.12 13.12
C ALA A 281 -3.44 9.63 12.03
N ALA A 282 -2.66 8.73 11.42
CA ALA A 282 -1.71 9.07 10.37
C ALA A 282 -2.41 9.71 9.16
N LEU A 283 -3.51 9.13 8.70
CA LEU A 283 -4.32 9.66 7.59
C LEU A 283 -4.85 11.07 7.89
N ARG A 284 -5.45 11.26 9.07
CA ARG A 284 -5.97 12.57 9.50
C ARG A 284 -4.87 13.62 9.66
N LEU A 285 -3.79 13.27 10.37
CA LEU A 285 -2.74 14.23 10.74
C LEU A 285 -1.88 14.64 9.55
N THR A 286 -1.71 13.76 8.57
CA THR A 286 -1.09 14.10 7.28
C THR A 286 -2.02 14.97 6.44
N ALA A 287 -3.32 14.68 6.41
CA ALA A 287 -4.30 15.52 5.69
C ALA A 287 -4.40 16.95 6.25
N GLU A 288 -4.35 17.11 7.58
CA GLU A 288 -4.27 18.42 8.26
C GLU A 288 -3.05 19.25 7.80
N ARG A 289 -1.99 18.57 7.38
CA ARG A 289 -0.70 19.16 6.96
C ARG A 289 -0.50 19.17 5.45
N LYS A 290 -1.49 18.68 4.69
CA LYS A 290 -1.40 18.51 3.23
C LYS A 290 -0.21 17.65 2.80
N LEU A 291 0.06 16.59 3.57
CA LEU A 291 1.02 15.54 3.23
C LEU A 291 0.27 14.35 2.63
N MET A 292 0.80 13.83 1.54
CA MET A 292 0.40 12.54 1.00
C MET A 292 1.07 11.40 1.78
N ILE A 293 0.48 10.23 1.76
CA ILE A 293 0.95 9.08 2.52
C ILE A 293 0.79 7.80 1.72
N GLN A 294 1.74 6.89 1.90
CA GLN A 294 1.58 5.47 1.58
C GLN A 294 2.02 4.61 2.76
N PHE A 295 1.50 3.40 2.84
CA PHE A 295 1.81 2.46 3.91
C PHE A 295 2.45 1.18 3.38
N HIS A 296 3.55 0.77 4.00
CA HIS A 296 4.33 -0.44 3.76
C HIS A 296 4.33 -1.34 5.01
N GLY A 297 4.64 -2.63 4.85
CA GLY A 297 4.39 -3.63 5.89
C GLY A 297 2.93 -3.56 6.37
N ALA A 298 2.01 -3.33 5.44
CA ALA A 298 0.67 -2.84 5.72
C ALA A 298 -0.41 -3.88 5.41
N ASN A 299 -1.62 -3.63 5.88
CA ASN A 299 -2.73 -4.54 5.66
C ASN A 299 -3.48 -4.31 4.34
N ILE A 300 -4.25 -5.30 3.88
CA ILE A 300 -5.13 -5.14 2.71
C ILE A 300 -6.02 -3.89 2.90
N PRO A 301 -6.14 -3.01 1.89
CA PRO A 301 -7.02 -1.86 1.95
C PRO A 301 -8.48 -2.29 1.95
N THR A 302 -9.29 -1.46 2.58
CA THR A 302 -10.73 -1.64 2.80
C THR A 302 -11.52 -0.43 2.27
N GLY A 303 -10.91 0.38 1.41
CA GLY A 303 -11.50 1.59 0.83
C GLY A 303 -10.98 2.92 1.41
N GLU A 304 -9.94 2.89 2.25
CA GLU A 304 -9.36 4.07 2.90
C GLU A 304 -9.08 5.20 1.91
N SER A 305 -8.47 4.93 0.75
CA SER A 305 -8.12 5.94 -0.26
C SER A 305 -9.32 6.66 -0.88
N ALA A 306 -10.52 6.07 -0.84
CA ALA A 306 -11.75 6.72 -1.29
C ALA A 306 -12.30 7.72 -0.26
N THR A 307 -12.03 7.52 1.04
CA THR A 307 -12.36 8.49 2.11
C THR A 307 -11.21 9.46 2.40
N TRP A 308 -9.98 9.01 2.26
CA TRP A 308 -8.74 9.75 2.50
C TRP A 308 -7.91 9.80 1.22
N PRO A 309 -8.21 10.71 0.27
CA PRO A 309 -7.48 10.80 -1.00
C PRO A 309 -5.98 11.06 -0.90
N ASN A 310 -5.47 11.40 0.29
CA ASN A 310 -4.04 11.52 0.53
C ASN A 310 -3.35 10.18 0.79
N GLU A 311 -4.08 9.08 1.02
CA GLU A 311 -3.54 7.73 0.92
C GLU A 311 -3.39 7.35 -0.55
N MET A 312 -2.20 7.58 -1.10
CA MET A 312 -1.96 7.43 -2.53
C MET A 312 -1.91 5.96 -2.94
N THR A 313 -1.36 5.12 -2.07
CA THR A 313 -1.25 3.68 -2.30
C THR A 313 -0.89 2.98 -0.99
N ARG A 314 -0.86 1.65 -1.05
CA ARG A 314 -0.46 0.78 0.04
C ARG A 314 0.23 -0.44 -0.55
N GLU A 315 1.26 -0.95 0.10
CA GLU A 315 1.94 -2.18 -0.29
C GLU A 315 0.98 -3.38 -0.10
N ALA A 316 1.07 -4.10 1.02
CA ALA A 316 0.25 -5.29 1.29
C ALA A 316 0.24 -6.26 0.08
N ILE A 317 1.39 -6.34 -0.60
CA ILE A 317 1.63 -7.06 -1.85
C ILE A 317 3.03 -7.63 -1.72
N HIS A 318 3.23 -8.89 -2.11
CA HIS A 318 4.56 -9.45 -2.30
C HIS A 318 5.19 -8.83 -3.57
N GLY A 319 5.61 -7.57 -3.44
CA GLY A 319 6.02 -6.69 -4.53
C GLY A 319 7.42 -7.01 -5.05
N LEU A 320 7.84 -6.30 -6.10
CA LEU A 320 9.12 -6.55 -6.77
C LEU A 320 10.31 -6.56 -5.83
N GLU A 321 10.28 -5.80 -4.74
CA GLU A 321 11.35 -5.80 -3.73
C GLU A 321 11.72 -7.18 -3.22
N ASN A 322 10.76 -8.11 -3.17
CA ASN A 322 11.00 -9.45 -2.73
C ASN A 322 12.00 -10.19 -3.62
N ASN A 323 12.17 -9.80 -4.90
CA ASN A 323 13.23 -10.33 -5.78
C ASN A 323 14.66 -10.08 -5.30
N LEU A 324 14.88 -9.23 -4.28
CA LEU A 324 16.18 -9.13 -3.61
C LEU A 324 16.52 -10.37 -2.77
N TRP A 325 15.51 -11.11 -2.31
CA TRP A 325 15.65 -12.23 -1.38
C TRP A 325 15.00 -13.52 -1.89
N PHE A 326 13.92 -13.43 -2.67
CA PHE A 326 13.05 -14.51 -3.12
C PHE A 326 12.57 -14.28 -4.55
N GLY A 327 12.56 -15.30 -5.41
CA GLY A 327 12.00 -15.16 -6.76
C GLY A 327 10.47 -15.06 -6.79
N ILE A 328 9.92 -14.18 -7.63
CA ILE A 328 8.47 -14.02 -7.82
C ILE A 328 8.03 -14.68 -9.13
N SER A 329 7.24 -15.74 -9.04
CA SER A 329 6.72 -16.41 -10.24
C SER A 329 5.73 -15.55 -11.04
N GLY A 330 5.64 -15.76 -12.35
CA GLY A 330 4.62 -15.13 -13.20
C GLY A 330 3.17 -15.42 -12.77
N GLN A 331 2.91 -16.52 -12.06
CA GLN A 331 1.60 -16.80 -11.46
C GLN A 331 1.23 -15.74 -10.42
N HIS A 332 2.20 -15.31 -9.58
CA HIS A 332 1.95 -14.28 -8.59
C HIS A 332 1.56 -12.96 -9.26
N TYR A 333 2.36 -12.52 -10.24
CA TYR A 333 2.05 -11.32 -11.02
C TYR A 333 0.66 -11.39 -11.66
N THR A 334 0.33 -12.50 -12.31
CA THR A 334 -0.98 -12.64 -13.00
C THR A 334 -2.17 -12.81 -12.05
N ALA A 335 -1.95 -13.19 -10.79
CA ALA A 335 -3.00 -13.30 -9.77
C ALA A 335 -3.36 -11.97 -9.11
N LEU A 336 -2.41 -11.02 -9.01
CA LEU A 336 -2.59 -9.76 -8.27
C LEU A 336 -3.81 -8.93 -8.75
N PRO A 337 -4.05 -8.73 -10.07
CA PRO A 337 -5.21 -7.97 -10.57
C PRO A 337 -6.55 -8.53 -10.10
N PHE A 338 -6.63 -9.85 -9.92
CA PHE A 338 -7.87 -10.56 -9.59
C PHE A 338 -8.00 -10.90 -8.11
N THR A 339 -7.02 -10.50 -7.29
CA THR A 339 -6.99 -10.79 -5.85
C THR A 339 -6.73 -9.50 -5.07
N ARG A 340 -5.49 -9.20 -4.70
CA ARG A 340 -5.12 -8.05 -3.87
C ARG A 340 -5.55 -6.70 -4.46
N LEU A 341 -5.44 -6.51 -5.78
CA LEU A 341 -5.75 -5.23 -6.41
C LEU A 341 -7.26 -4.98 -6.57
N VAL A 342 -8.10 -6.01 -6.46
CA VAL A 342 -9.56 -5.86 -6.36
C VAL A 342 -9.95 -5.12 -5.07
N ALA A 343 -9.15 -5.26 -4.00
CA ALA A 343 -9.41 -4.59 -2.73
C ALA A 343 -9.12 -3.07 -2.77
N GLY A 344 -8.25 -2.64 -3.68
CA GLY A 344 -7.83 -1.25 -3.80
C GLY A 344 -6.40 -1.10 -4.34
N PRO A 345 -5.92 0.15 -4.50
CA PRO A 345 -4.61 0.44 -5.08
C PRO A 345 -3.47 -0.26 -4.32
N GLY A 346 -2.38 -0.50 -5.05
CA GLY A 346 -1.29 -1.36 -4.60
C GLY A 346 0.08 -0.90 -5.05
N CYS A 347 1.00 -0.68 -4.11
CA CYS A 347 2.40 -0.45 -4.43
C CYS A 347 3.11 -1.78 -4.65
N ALA A 348 3.25 -2.20 -5.90
CA ALA A 348 4.05 -3.38 -6.28
C ALA A 348 5.46 -3.03 -6.77
N THR A 349 5.81 -1.75 -6.69
CA THR A 349 7.08 -1.15 -7.15
C THR A 349 7.48 -1.53 -8.60
N PRO A 350 6.58 -1.36 -9.60
CA PRO A 350 6.79 -1.89 -10.95
C PRO A 350 7.82 -1.09 -11.76
N GLY A 351 8.22 -1.65 -12.90
CA GLY A 351 8.99 -0.93 -13.92
C GLY A 351 10.51 -1.09 -13.79
N TYR A 352 10.97 -2.18 -13.20
CA TYR A 352 12.40 -2.49 -13.21
C TYR A 352 12.90 -2.92 -14.58
N LEU A 353 13.84 -2.16 -15.13
CA LEU A 353 14.39 -2.37 -16.48
C LEU A 353 15.75 -3.07 -16.48
N GLY A 354 16.03 -3.87 -15.43
CA GLY A 354 17.10 -4.88 -15.46
C GLY A 354 18.53 -4.35 -15.49
N HIS A 355 18.89 -3.44 -14.57
CA HIS A 355 20.32 -3.12 -14.32
C HIS A 355 21.12 -4.39 -13.95
N ARG A 356 20.49 -5.27 -13.16
CA ARG A 356 20.93 -6.62 -12.81
C ARG A 356 19.86 -7.62 -13.24
N GLN A 357 20.21 -8.50 -14.17
CA GLN A 357 19.25 -9.41 -14.80
C GLN A 357 18.70 -10.44 -13.80
N GLU A 358 19.51 -10.85 -12.83
CA GLU A 358 19.13 -11.77 -11.76
C GLU A 358 18.00 -11.24 -10.88
N TRP A 359 17.81 -9.92 -10.77
CA TRP A 359 16.76 -9.31 -9.97
C TRP A 359 15.41 -9.21 -10.70
N LEU A 360 15.35 -9.57 -11.98
CA LEU A 360 14.07 -9.77 -12.66
C LEU A 360 13.38 -11.07 -12.28
N ASP A 361 14.03 -11.98 -11.54
CA ASP A 361 13.62 -13.36 -11.27
C ASP A 361 12.10 -13.61 -11.36
N GLY A 362 11.70 -14.45 -12.32
CA GLY A 362 10.31 -14.80 -12.63
C GLY A 362 9.48 -13.71 -13.34
N SER A 363 10.11 -12.61 -13.78
CA SER A 363 9.54 -11.56 -14.62
C SER A 363 10.38 -11.25 -15.87
N SER A 364 9.94 -10.27 -16.66
CA SER A 364 10.64 -9.74 -17.83
C SER A 364 10.44 -8.23 -17.92
N TRP A 365 11.22 -7.51 -18.72
CA TRP A 365 10.98 -6.07 -18.95
C TRP A 365 9.55 -5.80 -19.44
N THR A 366 9.04 -6.66 -20.34
CA THR A 366 7.67 -6.53 -20.83
C THR A 366 6.65 -6.72 -19.71
N LEU A 367 6.86 -7.68 -18.81
CA LEU A 367 5.98 -7.86 -17.65
C LEU A 367 6.07 -6.64 -16.72
N GLN A 368 7.28 -6.15 -16.41
CA GLN A 368 7.48 -4.98 -15.57
C GLN A 368 6.84 -3.71 -16.14
N LEU A 369 6.88 -3.51 -17.46
CA LEU A 369 6.18 -2.40 -18.11
C LEU A 369 4.67 -2.62 -18.15
N ALA A 370 4.19 -3.86 -18.28
CA ALA A 370 2.76 -4.17 -18.26
C ALA A 370 2.16 -3.93 -16.87
N THR A 371 2.86 -4.27 -15.79
CA THR A 371 2.39 -4.02 -14.42
C THR A 371 2.30 -2.53 -14.10
N MET A 372 3.08 -1.68 -14.77
CA MET A 372 2.94 -0.23 -14.67
C MET A 372 1.59 0.31 -15.15
N VAL A 373 0.85 -0.46 -15.97
CA VAL A 373 -0.50 -0.12 -16.44
C VAL A 373 -1.54 -0.95 -15.70
N ALA A 374 -1.31 -2.25 -15.58
CA ALA A 374 -2.28 -3.20 -15.04
C ALA A 374 -2.47 -3.06 -13.53
N TYR A 375 -1.51 -2.50 -12.79
CA TYR A 375 -1.60 -2.34 -11.36
C TYR A 375 -1.91 -0.89 -11.00
N ASN A 376 -3.12 -0.68 -10.49
CA ASN A 376 -3.57 0.64 -10.09
C ASN A 376 -2.80 1.12 -8.83
N SER A 377 -2.08 2.23 -8.95
CA SER A 377 -1.39 2.91 -7.86
C SER A 377 -1.26 4.39 -8.17
N SER A 378 -1.85 5.27 -7.36
CA SER A 378 -1.83 6.72 -7.65
C SER A 378 -0.48 7.38 -7.30
N LEU A 379 0.36 6.70 -6.51
CA LEU A 379 1.79 6.93 -6.46
C LEU A 379 2.48 5.70 -7.04
N GLN A 380 3.19 5.86 -8.14
CA GLN A 380 3.88 4.76 -8.78
C GLN A 380 5.38 4.86 -8.55
N GLN A 381 5.86 4.07 -7.59
CA GLN A 381 7.27 3.98 -7.28
C GLN A 381 7.95 3.02 -8.25
N THR A 382 8.95 3.51 -8.97
CA THR A 382 9.72 2.71 -9.94
C THR A 382 11.16 2.59 -9.48
N PRO A 383 11.68 1.37 -9.32
CA PRO A 383 13.08 1.15 -9.01
C PRO A 383 13.95 1.52 -10.21
N LEU A 384 14.78 2.55 -10.02
CA LEU A 384 15.71 3.05 -11.04
C LEU A 384 17.15 2.85 -10.59
N SER A 385 18.11 2.92 -11.50
CA SER A 385 19.54 2.91 -11.18
C SER A 385 20.21 4.19 -11.67
N PRO A 386 21.38 4.58 -11.11
CA PRO A 386 22.15 5.74 -11.60
C PRO A 386 22.42 5.71 -13.11
N ASP A 387 22.65 4.52 -13.67
CA ASP A 387 22.98 4.31 -15.08
C ASP A 387 21.75 4.07 -15.98
N VAL A 388 20.53 4.13 -15.42
CA VAL A 388 19.30 3.78 -16.15
C VAL A 388 19.10 4.64 -17.40
N LEU A 389 19.49 5.91 -17.37
CA LEU A 389 19.33 6.85 -18.47
C LEU A 389 20.27 6.57 -19.66
N THR A 390 21.30 5.76 -19.45
CA THR A 390 22.26 5.38 -20.51
C THR A 390 22.06 3.94 -20.95
N GLU A 391 21.79 3.03 -20.02
CA GLU A 391 21.73 1.59 -20.31
C GLU A 391 20.35 1.13 -20.77
N ALA A 392 19.29 1.54 -20.06
CA ALA A 392 17.93 1.06 -20.30
C ALA A 392 17.04 2.10 -21.00
N LEU A 393 17.25 3.39 -20.71
CA LEU A 393 16.44 4.52 -21.16
C LEU A 393 17.29 5.59 -21.88
N PRO A 394 18.09 5.24 -22.92
CA PRO A 394 18.87 6.23 -23.66
C PRO A 394 18.01 7.34 -24.24
N ALA A 395 18.59 8.53 -24.40
CA ALA A 395 17.87 9.67 -24.99
C ALA A 395 17.32 9.32 -26.38
N GLY A 396 16.03 9.59 -26.60
CA GLY A 396 15.32 9.27 -27.85
C GLY A 396 14.89 7.81 -28.00
N SER A 397 15.02 6.98 -26.95
CA SER A 397 14.52 5.60 -26.98
C SER A 397 13.01 5.53 -26.74
N PRO A 398 12.29 4.60 -27.38
CA PRO A 398 10.86 4.43 -27.16
C PRO A 398 10.54 4.01 -25.71
N GLN A 399 11.46 3.32 -25.03
CA GLN A 399 11.31 2.98 -23.62
C GLN A 399 11.33 4.24 -22.75
N ARG A 400 12.22 5.20 -23.04
CA ARG A 400 12.26 6.47 -22.32
C ARG A 400 11.01 7.29 -22.57
N ASP A 401 10.54 7.34 -23.81
CA ASP A 401 9.31 8.06 -24.16
C ASP A 401 8.09 7.45 -23.46
N LEU A 402 8.00 6.13 -23.38
CA LEU A 402 6.96 5.43 -22.62
C LEU A 402 6.98 5.81 -21.13
N MET A 403 8.15 5.71 -20.47
CA MET A 403 8.27 6.06 -19.05
C MET A 403 7.87 7.52 -18.78
N ARG A 404 8.23 8.43 -19.69
CA ARG A 404 7.86 9.85 -19.61
C ARG A 404 6.38 10.11 -19.85
N ALA A 405 5.71 9.30 -20.67
CA ALA A 405 4.32 9.52 -21.08
C ALA A 405 3.29 8.80 -20.20
N LEU A 406 3.68 7.72 -19.51
CA LEU A 406 2.72 6.88 -18.79
C LEU A 406 2.11 7.63 -17.59
N PRO A 407 0.77 7.80 -17.54
CA PRO A 407 0.11 8.37 -16.38
C PRO A 407 -0.02 7.34 -15.26
N VAL A 408 -0.27 7.81 -14.04
CA VAL A 408 -0.53 6.97 -12.86
C VAL A 408 -1.95 7.14 -12.31
N ALA A 409 -2.73 8.02 -12.95
CA ALA A 409 -4.12 8.26 -12.65
C ALA A 409 -4.91 8.31 -13.95
N TRP A 410 -6.14 7.84 -13.90
CA TRP A 410 -6.96 7.55 -15.07
C TRP A 410 -8.35 8.15 -14.90
N ASP A 411 -8.90 8.74 -15.96
CA ASP A 411 -10.30 9.17 -15.99
C ASP A 411 -11.25 7.99 -16.27
N GLU A 412 -10.76 6.95 -16.96
CA GLU A 412 -11.44 5.69 -17.29
C GLU A 412 -10.39 4.56 -17.33
N THR A 413 -10.75 3.37 -16.83
CA THR A 413 -9.89 2.18 -16.76
C THR A 413 -10.58 0.97 -17.35
#